data_AF-A0AAN8WPC2-F1
#
_entry.id   AF-A0AAN8WPC2-F1
#
_cell.length_a   1.000
_cell.length_b   1.000
_cell.length_c   1.000
_cell.angle_alpha   90.00
_cell.angle_beta   90.00
_cell.angle_gamma   90.00
#
_symmetry.space_group_name_H-M   'P 1'
#
loop_
_entity.id
_entity.type
_entity.pdbx_description
1 polymer ?
#
loop_
_entity_poly.entity_id
_entity_poly.type
_entity_poly.pdbx_seq_one_letter_code
_entity_poly.pdbx_strand_id
1 'polypeptide(L)' 'VSEAKGREKGCQVLTMQATNPITAIIAQKLDYETLRRMDVRSFRGADGQCLLDTSAMAGTTHFVFLSKKLIH' A
#
# COMPACT_ATOMS: atom_id res chain seq x y z
N VAL A 1 -10.00 0.83 -7.11
CA VAL A 1 -10.37 1.02 -8.54
C VAL A 1 -9.84 -0.18 -9.30
N SER A 2 -10.61 -0.78 -10.22
CA SER A 2 -10.15 -1.92 -11.01
C SER A 2 -9.23 -1.47 -12.16
N GLU A 3 -8.40 -2.39 -12.67
CA GLU A 3 -7.55 -2.14 -13.83
C GLU A 3 -8.34 -1.69 -15.07
N ALA A 4 -9.43 -2.40 -15.40
CA ALA A 4 -10.30 -2.06 -16.53
C ALA A 4 -10.84 -0.62 -16.43
N LYS A 5 -11.29 -0.22 -15.23
CA LYS A 5 -11.82 1.14 -15.00
C LYS A 5 -10.71 2.19 -15.06
N GLY A 6 -9.50 1.87 -14.60
CA GLY A 6 -8.34 2.73 -14.77
C GLY A 6 -8.01 2.99 -16.24
N ARG A 7 -8.02 1.93 -17.06
CA ARG A 7 -7.79 2.02 -18.51
C ARG A 7 -8.89 2.83 -19.21
N GLU A 8 -10.16 2.58 -18.89
CA GLU A 8 -11.31 3.34 -19.43
C GLU A 8 -11.18 4.85 -19.17
N LYS A 9 -10.65 5.22 -18.00
CA LYS A 9 -10.44 6.62 -17.62
C LYS A 9 -9.11 7.21 -18.12
N GLY A 10 -8.35 6.48 -18.93
CA GLY A 10 -7.06 6.94 -19.45
C GLY A 10 -5.96 7.04 -18.38
N CYS A 11 -6.10 6.35 -17.24
CA CYS A 11 -5.06 6.33 -16.22
C CYS A 11 -3.82 5.60 -16.76
N GLN A 12 -2.64 6.16 -16.48
CA GLN A 12 -1.36 5.56 -16.87
C GLN A 12 -0.79 4.66 -15.77
N VAL A 13 -1.14 4.94 -14.51
CA VAL A 13 -0.64 4.26 -13.32
C VAL A 13 -1.79 4.02 -12.36
N LEU A 14 -1.80 2.85 -11.74
CA LEU A 14 -2.58 2.58 -10.54
C LEU A 14 -1.67 2.54 -9.34
N THR A 15 -2.10 3.14 -8.24
CA THR A 15 -1.41 3.08 -6.96
C THR A 15 -2.31 2.45 -5.92
N MET A 16 -1.73 1.69 -4.99
CA MET A 16 -2.44 1.14 -3.85
C MET A 16 -1.59 1.16 -2.60
N GLN A 17 -2.24 1.22 -1.44
CA GLN A 17 -1.62 1.02 -0.14
C GLN A 17 -2.17 -0.27 0.46
N ALA A 18 -1.28 -1.20 0.80
CA ALA A 18 -1.59 -2.39 1.56
C ALA A 18 -1.21 -2.18 3.03
N THR A 19 -2.18 -2.41 3.91
CA THR A 19 -2.03 -2.36 5.37
C THR A 19 -1.97 -3.75 5.99
N ASN A 20 -1.77 -4.78 5.18
CA ASN A 20 -1.61 -6.17 5.60
C ASN A 20 -0.60 -6.85 4.66
N PRO A 21 0.36 -7.64 5.18
CA PRO A 21 1.36 -8.32 4.35
C PRO A 21 0.75 -9.25 3.30
N ILE A 22 -0.36 -9.92 3.59
CA ILE A 22 -1.04 -10.83 2.64
C ILE A 22 -1.55 -10.03 1.43
N THR A 23 -2.16 -8.87 1.65
CA THR A 23 -2.64 -8.00 0.57
C THR A 23 -1.49 -7.50 -0.30
N ALA A 24 -0.34 -7.15 0.30
CA ALA A 24 0.84 -6.75 -0.45
C ALA A 24 1.35 -7.89 -1.36
N ILE A 25 1.37 -9.13 -0.86
CA ILE A 25 1.75 -10.32 -1.64
C ILE A 25 0.77 -10.56 -2.80
N ILE A 26 -0.54 -10.47 -2.55
CA ILE A 26 -1.56 -10.61 -3.60
C ILE A 26 -1.37 -9.53 -4.67
N ALA A 27 -1.14 -8.27 -4.28
CA ALA A 27 -0.90 -7.18 -5.21
C ALA A 27 0.33 -7.42 -6.10
N GLN A 28 1.44 -7.89 -5.53
CA GLN A 28 2.64 -8.24 -6.28
C GLN A 28 2.39 -9.35 -7.30
N LYS A 29 1.56 -10.35 -6.98
CA LYS A 29 1.12 -11.39 -7.93
C LYS A 29 0.22 -10.85 -9.06
N LEU A 30 -0.30 -9.63 -8.92
CA LEU A 30 -1.09 -8.93 -9.93
C LEU A 30 -0.26 -7.87 -10.67
N ASP A 31 1.07 -8.01 -10.65
CA ASP A 31 2.05 -7.14 -11.31
C ASP A 31 2.14 -5.71 -10.74
N TYR A 32 1.78 -5.53 -9.47
CA TYR A 32 2.11 -4.30 -8.76
C TYR A 32 3.55 -4.36 -8.23
N GLU A 33 4.31 -3.32 -8.51
CA GLU A 33 5.65 -3.11 -7.99
C GLU A 33 5.59 -2.37 -6.65
N THR A 34 6.41 -2.78 -5.69
CA THR A 34 6.52 -2.04 -4.43
C THR A 34 7.30 -0.75 -4.63
N LEU A 35 6.66 0.37 -4.37
CA LEU A 35 7.28 1.70 -4.40
C LEU A 35 8.00 2.02 -3.08
N ARG A 36 7.31 1.77 -1.96
CA ARG A 36 7.80 2.16 -0.63
C ARG A 36 7.22 1.26 0.45
N ARG A 37 8.00 1.05 1.51
CA ARG A 37 7.53 0.51 2.78
C ARG A 37 7.68 1.57 3.86
N MET A 38 6.68 1.69 4.73
CA MET A 38 6.72 2.59 5.89
C MET A 38 6.38 1.80 7.14
N ASP A 39 7.27 1.83 8.14
CA ASP A 39 7.00 1.23 9.44
C ASP A 39 5.87 1.99 10.12
N VAL A 40 4.88 1.28 10.64
CA VAL A 40 3.74 1.89 11.35
C VAL A 40 4.22 2.67 12.59
N ARG A 41 5.33 2.25 13.21
CA ARG A 41 5.97 2.94 14.35
C ARG A 41 6.67 4.25 13.98
N SER A 42 6.83 4.53 12.69
CA SER A 42 7.38 5.81 12.22
C SER A 42 6.35 6.95 12.30
N PHE A 43 5.07 6.63 12.46
CA PHE A 43 4.00 7.61 12.60
C PHE A 43 3.94 8.08 14.05
N ARG A 44 4.62 9.19 14.33
CA ARG A 44 4.69 9.78 15.67
C ARG A 44 4.07 11.17 15.70
N GLY A 45 3.39 11.46 16.81
CA GLY A 45 2.89 12.80 17.11
C GLY A 45 4.02 13.76 17.44
N ALA A 46 3.67 15.04 17.60
CA ALA A 46 4.63 16.07 18.03
C ALA A 46 5.22 15.78 19.42
N ASP A 47 4.53 14.98 20.24
CA ASP A 47 4.94 14.46 21.54
C ASP A 47 5.82 13.20 21.48
N GLY A 48 6.11 12.72 20.27
CA GLY A 48 6.89 11.50 20.03
C GLY A 48 6.12 10.20 20.23
N GLN A 49 4.83 10.23 20.60
CA GLN A 49 4.02 9.02 20.78
C GLN A 49 3.65 8.39 19.44
N CYS A 50 3.61 7.05 19.40
CA CYS A 50 3.12 6.35 18.21
C CYS A 50 1.63 6.63 18.04
N LEU A 51 1.25 7.19 16.89
CA LEU A 51 -0.12 7.59 16.60
C LEU A 51 -1.01 6.41 16.22
N LEU A 52 -0.41 5.27 15.90
CA LEU A 52 -1.11 4.11 15.37
C LEU A 52 -0.98 2.95 16.36
N ASP A 53 -2.14 2.48 16.86
CA ASP A 53 -2.23 1.23 17.61
C ASP A 53 -2.43 0.06 16.64
N THR A 54 -1.41 -0.80 16.55
CA THR A 54 -1.41 -1.98 15.67
C THR A 54 -1.80 -3.27 16.40
N SER A 55 -2.21 -3.20 17.67
CA SER A 55 -2.57 -4.38 18.47
C SER A 55 -3.68 -5.20 17.82
N ALA A 56 -4.64 -4.53 17.17
CA ALA A 56 -5.73 -5.15 16.42
C ALA A 56 -5.36 -5.50 14.96
N MET A 57 -4.17 -5.12 14.47
CA MET A 57 -3.80 -5.23 13.05
C MET A 57 -3.04 -6.53 12.71
N ALA A 58 -3.26 -7.62 13.45
CA ALA A 58 -2.79 -8.99 13.14
C ALA A 58 -1.32 -9.08 12.67
N GLY A 59 -0.39 -8.41 13.36
CA GLY A 59 1.04 -8.46 13.02
C GLY A 59 1.46 -7.54 11.87
N THR A 60 0.60 -6.63 11.45
CA THR A 60 1.00 -5.56 10.52
C THR A 60 2.03 -4.66 11.17
N THR A 61 3.22 -4.65 10.60
CA THR A 61 4.34 -3.81 11.04
C THR A 61 4.63 -2.67 10.07
N HIS A 62 4.17 -2.76 8.83
CA HIS A 62 4.46 -1.79 7.79
C HIS A 62 3.26 -1.58 6.85
N PHE A 63 3.13 -0.36 6.36
CA PHE A 63 2.36 -0.08 5.15
C PHE A 63 3.23 -0.30 3.92
N VAL A 64 2.66 -0.92 2.90
CA VAL A 64 3.32 -1.14 1.62
C VAL A 64 2.58 -0.32 0.56
N PHE A 65 3.28 0.61 -0.08
CA PHE A 65 2.77 1.37 -1.20
C PHE A 65 3.24 0.70 -2.48
N LEU A 66 2.31 0.38 -3.37
CA LEU A 66 2.58 -0.29 -4.62
C LEU A 66 1.99 0.46 -5.81
N SER A 67 2.57 0.25 -6.99
CA SER A 67 2.02 0.76 -8.24
C SER A 67 2.07 -0.25 -9.37
N LYS A 68 1.14 -0.12 -10.30
CA LYS A 68 1.13 -0.85 -11.55
C LYS A 68 1.02 0.13 -12.71
N LYS A 69 1.90 0.02 -13.70
CA LYS A 69 1.76 0.75 -14.97
C LYS A 69 0.66 0.08 -15.79
N LEU A 70 -0.22 0.90 -16.35
CA LEU A 70 -1.28 0.42 -17.24
C LEU A 70 -0.89 0.49 -18.71
N ILE A 71 0.17 1.21 -19.07
CA ILE A 71 0.55 1.42 -20.46
C ILE A 71 2.03 1.06 -20.61
N HIS A 72 2.36 0.32 -21.66
CA HIS A 72 3.73 0.10 -22.13
C HIS A 72 4.02 1.04 -23.29
#